data_AF-A0A9P7SSF8-F1
#
_entry.id   AF-A0A9P7SSF8-F1
#
_cell.length_a   1.000
_cell.length_b   1.000
_cell.length_c   1.000
_cell.angle_alpha   90.00
_cell.angle_beta   90.00
_cell.angle_gamma   90.00
#
_symmetry.space_group_name_H-M   'P 1'
#
loop_
_entity.id
_entity.type
_entity.pdbx_description
1 polymer ?
#
loop_
_entity_poly.entity_id
_entity_poly.type
_entity_poly.pdbx_seq_one_letter_code
_entity_poly.pdbx_strand_id
1 'polypeptide(L)'
;MSTAPMLREFLVIIPDKPSVRKTRLALRSLHVQNMAHLVASGQWKMGGALLNSVPDVEDDPTKFDFMGSTFVCRAESRADVFEQVKQDVYVSGGVWDLARIQIHPFLCAFRAP
;
A
#
# COMPACT_ATOMS: atom_id res chain seq x y z
N MET A 1 5.02 31.20 -14.27
CA MET A 1 4.43 30.91 -12.94
C MET A 1 4.33 29.40 -12.83
N SER A 2 5.08 28.78 -11.92
CA SER A 2 4.94 27.33 -11.69
C SER A 2 3.64 27.11 -10.93
N THR A 3 2.64 26.50 -11.58
CA THR A 3 1.43 26.06 -10.89
C THR A 3 1.83 25.02 -9.87
N ALA A 4 1.35 25.15 -8.62
CA ALA A 4 1.56 24.13 -7.61
C ALA A 4 1.03 22.78 -8.12
N PRO A 5 1.73 21.67 -7.84
CA PRO A 5 1.35 20.37 -8.37
C PRO A 5 -0.04 19.95 -7.88
N MET A 6 -0.90 19.56 -8.83
CA MET A 6 -2.26 19.12 -8.54
C MET A 6 -2.26 17.63 -8.16
N LEU A 7 -2.28 17.37 -6.85
CA LEU A 7 -2.34 16.02 -6.31
C LEU A 7 -3.76 15.44 -6.39
N ARG A 8 -3.87 14.22 -6.93
CA ARG A 8 -5.10 13.42 -7.00
C ARG A 8 -4.97 12.17 -6.15
N GLU A 9 -6.09 11.61 -5.71
CA GLU A 9 -6.09 10.33 -5.00
C GLU A 9 -6.05 9.15 -5.99
N PHE A 10 -5.30 8.11 -5.61
CA PHE A 10 -5.20 6.85 -6.31
C PHE A 10 -5.44 5.70 -5.35
N LEU A 11 -6.29 4.75 -5.74
CA LEU A 11 -6.39 3.45 -5.11
C LEU A 11 -5.32 2.54 -5.71
N VAL A 12 -4.53 1.94 -4.85
CA VAL A 12 -3.44 1.04 -5.20
C VAL A 12 -3.75 -0.34 -4.64
N ILE A 13 -3.73 -1.35 -5.50
CA ILE A 13 -3.85 -2.77 -5.12
C ILE A 13 -2.58 -3.46 -5.58
N ILE A 14 -1.84 -4.07 -4.64
CA ILE A 14 -0.56 -4.71 -4.91
C ILE A 14 -0.60 -6.14 -4.39
N PRO A 15 -0.63 -7.15 -5.27
CA PRO A 15 -0.53 -8.54 -4.86
C PRO A 15 0.83 -8.86 -4.25
N ASP A 16 0.85 -9.83 -3.33
CA ASP A 16 2.09 -10.50 -2.96
C ASP A 16 2.54 -11.47 -4.05
N LYS A 17 3.86 -11.68 -4.15
CA LYS A 17 4.42 -12.79 -4.90
C LYS A 17 4.13 -14.13 -4.20
N PRO A 18 4.14 -15.26 -4.91
CA PRO A 18 3.99 -16.58 -4.31
C PRO A 18 5.06 -16.87 -3.24
N SER A 19 4.69 -17.57 -2.17
CA SER A 19 5.62 -18.09 -1.14
C SER A 19 6.45 -17.05 -0.38
N VAL A 20 6.04 -15.78 -0.32
CA VAL A 20 6.79 -14.69 0.38
C VAL A 20 6.32 -14.40 1.80
N ARG A 21 5.37 -15.17 2.33
CA ARG A 21 4.71 -14.92 3.63
C ARG A 21 5.70 -14.69 4.78
N LYS A 22 6.74 -15.53 4.87
CA LYS A 22 7.77 -15.42 5.91
C LYS A 22 8.49 -14.06 5.84
N THR A 23 8.87 -13.64 4.64
CA THR A 23 9.54 -12.36 4.39
C THR A 23 8.61 -11.18 4.68
N ARG A 24 7.35 -11.26 4.27
CA ARG A 24 6.32 -10.26 4.60
C ARG A 24 6.21 -10.05 6.10
N LEU A 25 6.07 -11.13 6.88
CA LEU A 25 5.98 -11.04 8.33
C LEU A 25 7.24 -10.43 8.95
N ALA A 26 8.42 -10.83 8.48
CA ALA A 26 9.69 -10.30 8.97
C ALA A 26 9.85 -8.78 8.71
N LEU A 27 9.33 -8.29 7.58
CA LEU A 27 9.44 -6.88 7.18
C LEU A 27 8.28 -6.00 7.64
N ARG A 28 7.19 -6.59 8.14
CA ARG A 28 5.93 -5.88 8.43
C ARG A 28 6.11 -4.69 9.36
N SER A 29 6.85 -4.85 10.45
CA SER A 29 7.05 -3.75 11.42
C SER A 29 7.79 -2.58 10.77
N LEU A 30 8.81 -2.86 9.95
CA LEU A 30 9.56 -1.83 9.23
C LEU A 30 8.72 -1.17 8.13
N HIS A 31 7.91 -1.94 7.41
CA HIS A 31 6.95 -1.41 6.43
C HIS A 31 5.98 -0.39 7.07
N VAL A 32 5.38 -0.75 8.21
CA VAL A 32 4.47 0.16 8.96
C VAL A 32 5.21 1.39 9.48
N GLN A 33 6.42 1.22 10.01
CA GLN A 33 7.23 2.35 10.48
C GLN A 33 7.57 3.31 9.34
N ASN A 34 8.00 2.79 8.19
CA ASN A 34 8.42 3.59 7.05
C ASN A 34 7.26 4.37 6.44
N MET A 35 6.03 3.82 6.42
CA MET A 35 4.88 4.57 5.89
C MET A 35 4.33 5.63 6.85
N ALA A 36 4.73 5.65 8.13
CA ALA A 36 4.13 6.51 9.14
C ALA A 36 4.19 8.00 8.78
N HIS A 37 5.30 8.46 8.18
CA HIS A 37 5.45 9.85 7.73
C HIS A 37 4.55 10.18 6.51
N LEU A 38 4.28 9.20 5.64
CA LEU A 38 3.37 9.36 4.49
C LEU A 38 1.92 9.51 4.98
N VAL A 39 1.55 8.76 6.02
CA VAL A 39 0.24 8.89 6.68
C VAL A 39 0.15 10.24 7.39
N ALA A 40 1.15 10.62 8.19
CA ALA A 40 1.16 11.88 8.94
C ALA A 40 1.10 13.12 8.04
N SER A 41 1.76 13.09 6.88
CA SER A 41 1.70 14.17 5.87
C SER A 41 0.39 14.20 5.07
N GLY A 42 -0.47 13.19 5.21
CA GLY A 42 -1.68 13.01 4.42
C GLY A 42 -1.43 12.62 2.96
N GLN A 43 -0.20 12.23 2.63
CA GLN A 43 0.15 11.65 1.33
C GLN A 43 -0.48 10.28 1.19
N TRP A 44 -0.49 9.47 2.26
CA TRP A 44 -1.23 8.21 2.36
C TRP A 44 -2.45 8.41 3.25
N LYS A 45 -3.55 7.80 2.84
CA LYS A 45 -4.89 8.25 3.22
C LYS A 45 -5.76 7.16 3.85
N MET A 46 -5.46 5.91 3.53
CA MET A 46 -6.01 4.67 4.08
C MET A 46 -5.09 3.55 3.60
N GLY A 47 -4.94 2.46 4.35
CA GLY A 47 -4.16 1.31 3.90
C GLY A 47 -4.38 0.07 4.76
N GLY A 48 -4.07 -1.09 4.20
CA GLY A 48 -4.25 -2.37 4.88
C GLY A 48 -3.73 -3.56 4.09
N ALA A 49 -3.70 -4.71 4.77
CA ALA A 49 -3.48 -5.98 4.11
C ALA A 49 -4.76 -6.40 3.37
N LEU A 50 -4.62 -6.88 2.14
CA LEU A 50 -5.67 -7.63 1.46
C LEU A 50 -5.46 -9.10 1.77
N LEU A 51 -6.53 -9.79 2.13
CA LEU A 51 -6.52 -11.20 2.54
C LEU A 51 -7.35 -12.04 1.56
N ASN A 52 -6.95 -13.30 1.35
CA ASN A 52 -7.72 -14.23 0.51
C ASN A 52 -8.98 -14.73 1.21
N SER A 53 -8.98 -14.71 2.55
CA SER A 53 -10.11 -15.09 3.40
C SER A 53 -10.23 -14.14 4.59
N VAL A 54 -11.43 -14.10 5.18
CA VAL A 54 -11.65 -13.41 6.46
C VAL A 54 -10.80 -14.13 7.53
N PRO A 55 -10.00 -13.41 8.34
CA PRO A 55 -9.19 -14.03 9.37
C PRO A 55 -10.05 -14.37 10.60
N ASP A 56 -9.74 -15.46 11.29
CA ASP A 56 -10.43 -15.84 12.53
C ASP A 56 -10.07 -14.91 13.71
N VAL A 57 -8.91 -14.28 13.64
CA VAL A 57 -8.32 -13.43 14.69
C VAL A 57 -7.71 -12.20 14.01
N GLU A 58 -8.13 -10.99 14.36
CA GLU A 58 -7.73 -9.75 13.66
C GLU A 58 -6.42 -9.13 14.18
N ASP A 59 -5.94 -9.51 15.36
CA ASP A 59 -4.77 -8.91 16.01
C ASP A 59 -3.49 -9.76 15.88
N ASP A 60 -3.57 -10.93 15.22
CA ASP A 60 -2.42 -11.80 14.95
C ASP A 60 -2.12 -11.92 13.44
N PRO A 61 -1.19 -11.11 12.90
CA PRO A 61 -0.77 -11.19 11.51
C PRO A 61 -0.19 -12.56 11.10
N THR A 62 0.26 -13.36 12.06
CA THR A 62 0.79 -14.70 11.80
C THR A 62 -0.30 -15.74 11.51
N LYS A 63 -1.58 -15.36 11.58
CA LYS A 63 -2.73 -16.18 11.14
C LYS A 63 -3.31 -15.74 9.79
N PHE A 64 -2.87 -14.61 9.26
CA PHE A 64 -3.43 -14.08 8.02
C PHE A 64 -2.99 -14.88 6.78
N ASP A 65 -3.94 -15.05 5.87
CA ASP A 65 -3.74 -15.51 4.49
C ASP A 65 -3.67 -14.29 3.57
N PHE A 66 -2.45 -13.80 3.34
CA PHE A 66 -2.21 -12.56 2.60
C PHE A 66 -2.41 -12.76 1.09
N MET A 67 -3.28 -11.94 0.51
CA MET A 67 -3.36 -11.71 -0.93
C MET A 67 -2.39 -10.62 -1.38
N GLY A 68 -2.18 -9.61 -0.55
CA GLY A 68 -1.41 -8.42 -0.90
C GLY A 68 -1.66 -7.24 0.03
N SER A 69 -1.58 -6.04 -0.52
CA SER A 69 -1.85 -4.79 0.20
C SER A 69 -2.72 -3.87 -0.65
N THR A 70 -3.45 -2.99 0.03
CA THR A 70 -4.17 -1.88 -0.58
C THR A 70 -3.89 -0.60 0.17
N PHE A 71 -3.88 0.51 -0.54
CA PHE A 71 -3.88 1.84 0.06
C PHE A 71 -4.40 2.90 -0.90
N VAL A 72 -4.86 4.01 -0.32
CA VAL A 72 -5.14 5.24 -1.06
C VAL A 72 -3.99 6.21 -0.82
N CYS A 73 -3.40 6.73 -1.88
CA CYS A 73 -2.31 7.71 -1.83
C CYS A 73 -2.57 8.91 -2.74
N ARG A 74 -1.82 10.00 -2.53
CA ARG A 74 -1.89 11.24 -3.31
C ARG A 74 -0.64 11.39 -4.16
N ALA A 75 -0.85 11.67 -5.45
CA ALA A 75 0.22 11.87 -6.42
C ALA A 75 -0.27 12.72 -7.60
N GLU A 76 0.64 13.22 -8.45
CA GLU A 76 0.26 13.96 -9.66
C GLU A 76 -0.17 13.03 -10.80
N SER A 77 0.49 11.87 -10.89
CA SER A 77 0.26 10.87 -11.94
C SER A 77 0.37 9.43 -11.41
N ARG A 78 -0.06 8.46 -12.23
CA ARG A 78 0.17 7.03 -11.95
C ARG A 78 1.66 6.68 -11.87
N ALA A 79 2.51 7.38 -12.64
CA ALA A 79 3.96 7.15 -12.62
C ALA A 79 4.55 7.56 -11.26
N ASP A 80 4.12 8.69 -10.71
CA ASP A 80 4.57 9.14 -9.39
C ASP A 80 4.10 8.20 -8.28
N VAL A 81 2.90 7.62 -8.39
CA VAL A 81 2.44 6.55 -7.48
C VAL A 81 3.38 5.36 -7.56
N PHE A 82 3.75 4.93 -8.77
CA PHE A 82 4.63 3.79 -8.97
C PHE A 82 6.03 4.04 -8.39
N GLU A 83 6.58 5.25 -8.54
CA GLU A 83 7.86 5.63 -7.92
C GLU A 83 7.77 5.70 -6.39
N GLN A 84 6.65 6.17 -5.82
CA GLN A 84 6.41 6.09 -4.37
C GLN A 84 6.39 4.63 -3.89
N VAL A 85 5.66 3.75 -4.59
CA VAL A 85 5.56 2.32 -4.25
C VAL A 85 6.92 1.63 -4.22
N LYS A 86 7.80 1.92 -5.19
CA LYS A 86 9.13 1.31 -5.29
C LYS A 86 10.02 1.51 -4.07
N GLN A 87 9.75 2.56 -3.29
CA GLN A 87 10.53 2.90 -2.10
C GLN A 87 10.17 2.01 -0.89
N ASP A 88 9.10 1.23 -0.99
CA ASP A 88 8.64 0.38 0.11
C ASP A 88 9.58 -0.82 0.36
N VAL A 89 9.72 -1.19 1.64
CA VAL A 89 10.53 -2.34 2.04
C VAL A 89 9.96 -3.67 1.52
N TYR A 90 8.65 -3.75 1.28
CA TYR A 90 8.07 -4.92 0.62
C TYR A 90 8.44 -5.03 -0.85
N VAL A 91 8.85 -3.93 -1.52
CA VAL A 91 9.43 -4.01 -2.86
C VAL A 91 10.87 -4.51 -2.79
N SER A 92 11.71 -3.84 -2.01
CA SER A 92 13.13 -4.22 -1.88
C SER A 92 13.33 -5.61 -1.27
N GLY A 93 12.45 -6.02 -0.36
CA GLY A 93 12.38 -7.37 0.21
C GLY A 93 11.74 -8.42 -0.70
N GLY A 94 11.29 -8.05 -1.91
CA GLY A 94 10.75 -8.98 -2.89
C GLY A 94 9.37 -9.56 -2.55
N VAL A 95 8.61 -8.92 -1.65
CA VAL A 95 7.26 -9.35 -1.25
C VAL A 95 6.23 -8.96 -2.30
N TRP A 96 6.18 -7.69 -2.69
CA TRP A 96 5.18 -7.18 -3.61
C TRP A 96 5.48 -7.51 -5.07
N ASP A 97 4.43 -7.83 -5.82
CA ASP A 97 4.49 -8.13 -7.24
C ASP A 97 4.15 -6.89 -8.09
N LEU A 98 5.17 -6.10 -8.39
CA LEU A 98 5.01 -4.89 -9.21
C LEU A 98 4.58 -5.17 -10.64
N ALA A 99 4.71 -6.40 -11.15
CA ALA A 99 4.21 -6.75 -12.48
C ALA A 99 2.68 -6.86 -12.51
N ARG A 100 2.05 -7.06 -11.34
CA ARG A 100 0.58 -7.20 -11.18
C ARG A 100 -0.06 -6.06 -10.38
N ILE A 101 0.68 -4.97 -10.16
CA ILE A 101 0.13 -3.79 -9.48
C ILE A 101 -1.02 -3.17 -10.27
N GLN A 102 -2.04 -2.71 -9.55
CA GLN A 102 -3.16 -1.97 -10.12
C GLN A 102 -3.20 -0.57 -9.50
N ILE A 103 -3.25 0.46 -10.35
CA ILE A 103 -3.24 1.87 -9.93
C ILE A 103 -4.40 2.60 -10.61
N HIS A 104 -5.42 2.96 -9.82
CA HIS A 104 -6.65 3.57 -10.31
C HIS A 104 -6.82 4.97 -9.73
N PRO A 105 -7.10 6.01 -10.55
CA PRO A 105 -7.61 7.27 -10.05
C PRO A 105 -8.85 7.01 -9.21
N PHE A 106 -8.90 7.58 -8.02
CA PHE A 106 -9.96 7.32 -7.06
C PHE A 106 -10.64 8.62 -6.65
N LEU A 107 -11.95 8.71 -6.90
CA LEU A 107 -12.80 9.79 -6.41
C LEU A 107 -13.53 9.28 -5.17
N CYS A 108 -13.01 9.64 -4.00
CA CYS A 108 -13.57 9.22 -2.72
C CYS A 108 -14.89 9.98 -2.47
N ALA A 109 -16.02 9.27 -2.52
CA ALA A 109 -17.34 9.87 -2.29
C ALA A 109 -17.59 10.22 -0.82
N PHE A 110 -17.10 9.39 0.10
CA PHE A 110 -17.15 9.63 1.53
C PHE A 110 -15.95 8.98 2.21
N ARG A 111 -15.49 9.60 3.30
CA ARG A 111 -14.52 9.02 4.23
C ARG A 111 -14.93 9.41 5.63
N ALA A 112 -15.20 8.42 6.47
CA ALA A 112 -15.45 8.65 7.89
C ALA A 112 -14.12 8.91 8.62
N PRO A 113 -14.14 9.68 9.72
CA PRO A 113 -13.00 9.84 10.63
C PRO A 113 -12.45 8.51 11.16
#